data_AF-A0A8H2SIE5-F1
#
_entry.id   AF-A0A8H2SIE5-F1
#
_cell.length_a   1.000
_cell.length_b   1.000
_cell.length_c   1.000
_cell.angle_alpha   90.00
_cell.angle_beta   90.00
_cell.angle_gamma   90.00
#
_symmetry.space_group_name_H-M   'P 1'
#
loop_
_entity.id
_entity.type
_entity.pdbx_description
1 polymer ?
#
loop_
_entity_poly.entity_id
_entity_poly.type
_entity_poly.pdbx_seq_one_letter_code
_entity_poly.pdbx_strand_id
1 'polypeptide(L)'
;MLSSLRLLLFLIHVDQETILNWFGIENLRTPSIISPGLDPYHSQLAIENLESPSAFSIETLQLIIEGLWKQIQDGLSLADIESLIFFLLFVRFIILIFRYNLKTSIYITTIGLCAGYLWYRHFIDVILMYRQMLIKVPYLQRLGASAIELESGSEALLTTDLKLGSDVHWYNPGKLVYYAFTKGIVHTDSETGVQYYIDPISMIISNLNETSKMKVLPIYYKIYNTIIPRLFETISEFWNQLSGIAAYAIITRIGKRYCPYLIRWHWTFLLIIGFVEQILIYFYIE
;
A
#
# COMPACT_ATOMS: atom_id res chain seq x y z
N MET A 1 -11.78 5.35 -0.49
CA MET A 1 -11.32 4.14 0.25
C MET A 1 -12.22 3.75 1.43
N LEU A 2 -12.60 4.66 2.34
CA LEU A 2 -13.46 4.30 3.49
C LEU A 2 -14.90 3.94 3.09
N SER A 3 -15.44 4.59 2.05
CA SER A 3 -16.79 4.32 1.51
C SER A 3 -16.89 2.95 0.82
N SER A 4 -15.87 2.57 0.04
CA SER A 4 -15.84 1.28 -0.69
C SER A 4 -15.74 0.07 0.25
N LEU A 5 -15.01 0.20 1.36
CA LEU A 5 -14.90 -0.84 2.38
C LEU A 5 -16.23 -1.02 3.15
N ARG A 6 -16.97 0.07 3.38
CA ARG A 6 -18.30 0.04 3.99
C ARG A 6 -19.36 -0.61 3.10
N LEU A 7 -19.28 -0.42 1.77
CA LEU A 7 -20.18 -1.07 0.81
C LEU A 7 -19.91 -2.58 0.74
N LEU A 8 -18.63 -2.99 0.72
CA LEU A 8 -18.23 -4.41 0.77
C LEU A 8 -18.70 -5.11 2.07
N LEU A 9 -18.81 -4.36 3.17
CA LEU A 9 -19.33 -4.84 4.45
C LEU A 9 -20.86 -4.69 4.60
N PHE A 10 -21.58 -4.27 3.54
CA PHE A 10 -23.03 -4.00 3.58
C PHE A 10 -23.47 -2.99 4.67
N LEU A 11 -22.60 -2.04 5.03
CA LEU A 11 -22.85 -1.05 6.09
C LEU A 11 -23.51 0.26 5.59
N ILE A 12 -23.83 0.39 4.30
CA ILE A 12 -24.39 1.60 3.67
C ILE A 12 -25.68 1.23 2.92
N HIS A 13 -26.68 2.13 2.94
CA HIS A 13 -27.88 2.02 2.11
C HIS A 13 -27.47 2.15 0.64
N VAL A 14 -27.62 1.08 -0.14
CA VAL A 14 -27.13 1.01 -1.52
C VAL A 14 -28.21 1.53 -2.45
N ASP A 15 -28.11 2.80 -2.85
CA ASP A 15 -28.93 3.41 -3.90
C ASP A 15 -28.16 3.51 -5.23
N GLN A 16 -28.89 3.63 -6.36
CA GLN A 16 -28.32 3.79 -7.70
C GLN A 16 -27.32 4.94 -7.79
N GLU A 17 -27.63 6.09 -7.19
CA GLU A 17 -26.76 7.27 -7.21
C GLU A 17 -25.46 7.03 -6.44
N THR A 18 -25.51 6.23 -5.37
CA THR A 18 -24.32 5.85 -4.59
C THR A 18 -23.36 5.01 -5.43
N ILE A 19 -23.90 4.13 -6.28
CA ILE A 19 -23.10 3.29 -7.18
C ILE A 19 -22.50 4.13 -8.32
N LEU A 20 -23.28 5.01 -8.94
CA LEU A 20 -22.81 5.85 -10.05
C LEU A 20 -21.73 6.85 -9.60
N ASN A 21 -21.93 7.50 -8.44
CA ASN A 21 -20.95 8.39 -7.84
C ASN A 21 -19.65 7.65 -7.48
N TRP A 22 -19.73 6.37 -7.10
CA TRP A 22 -18.54 5.57 -6.81
C TRP A 22 -17.64 5.37 -8.03
N PHE A 23 -18.22 5.30 -9.23
CA PHE A 23 -17.48 5.25 -10.50
C PHE A 23 -17.13 6.63 -11.07
N GLY A 24 -17.51 7.73 -10.41
CA GLY A 24 -17.34 9.08 -10.96
C GLY A 24 -18.18 9.32 -12.23
N ILE A 25 -19.25 8.55 -12.42
CA ILE A 25 -20.16 8.70 -13.56
C ILE A 25 -21.26 9.67 -13.12
N GLU A 26 -21.20 10.91 -13.60
CA GLU A 26 -22.27 11.88 -13.38
C GLU A 26 -23.56 11.41 -14.07
N ASN A 27 -24.64 11.30 -13.30
CA ASN A 27 -25.93 10.94 -13.84
C ASN A 27 -26.46 12.14 -14.64
N LEU A 28 -26.70 11.96 -15.95
CA LEU A 28 -27.37 12.95 -16.81
C LEU A 28 -28.76 13.37 -16.31
N ARG A 29 -29.30 12.66 -15.32
CA ARG A 29 -30.63 12.88 -14.73
C ARG A 29 -30.62 13.69 -13.42
N THR A 30 -29.47 14.18 -12.97
CA THR A 30 -29.40 15.23 -11.94
C THR A 30 -29.16 16.57 -12.64
N PRO A 31 -30.16 17.48 -12.71
CA PRO A 31 -29.91 18.82 -13.21
C PRO A 31 -28.91 19.48 -12.25
N SER A 32 -27.74 19.82 -12.79
CA SER A 32 -26.74 20.75 -12.27
C SER A 32 -27.11 21.38 -10.93
N ILE A 33 -26.63 20.81 -9.82
CA ILE A 33 -26.55 21.57 -8.57
C ILE A 33 -25.50 22.65 -8.82
N ILE A 34 -26.00 23.84 -9.12
CA ILE A 34 -25.50 25.22 -9.00
C ILE A 34 -26.02 26.02 -10.21
N SER A 35 -27.31 26.36 -10.17
CA SER A 35 -27.81 27.63 -10.72
C SER A 35 -28.28 28.46 -9.52
N PRO A 36 -27.70 29.65 -9.26
CA PRO A 36 -28.08 30.47 -8.12
C PRO A 36 -29.37 31.22 -8.47
N GLY A 37 -30.51 30.62 -8.14
CA GLY A 37 -31.80 31.29 -8.24
C GLY A 37 -32.91 30.37 -8.68
N LEU A 38 -33.46 29.58 -7.75
CA LEU A 38 -34.90 29.29 -7.70
C LEU A 38 -35.24 28.66 -6.33
N ASP A 39 -36.43 28.98 -5.83
CA ASP A 39 -36.83 28.85 -4.42
C ASP A 39 -36.79 27.43 -3.82
N PRO A 40 -36.44 27.29 -2.52
CA PRO A 40 -36.19 26.02 -1.85
C PRO A 40 -37.45 25.18 -1.52
N TYR A 41 -38.66 25.68 -1.82
CA TYR A 41 -39.91 24.99 -1.48
C TYR A 41 -40.39 23.98 -2.52
N HIS A 42 -39.94 24.08 -3.78
CA HIS A 42 -40.35 23.15 -4.85
C HIS A 42 -39.41 21.95 -5.01
N SER A 43 -38.19 21.99 -4.46
CA SER A 43 -37.22 20.90 -4.55
C SER A 43 -37.59 19.70 -3.65
N GLN A 44 -38.22 19.94 -2.50
CA GLN A 44 -38.57 18.88 -1.55
C GLN A 44 -39.73 17.99 -2.04
N LEU A 45 -40.71 18.54 -2.75
CA LEU A 45 -41.86 17.78 -3.29
C LEU A 45 -41.52 16.92 -4.53
N ALA A 46 -40.43 17.23 -5.22
CA ALA A 46 -39.93 16.43 -6.34
C ALA A 46 -39.06 15.23 -5.88
N ILE A 47 -38.46 15.32 -4.69
CA ILE A 47 -37.60 14.27 -4.11
C ILE A 47 -38.44 13.12 -3.52
N GLU A 48 -39.65 13.38 -3.03
CA GLU A 48 -40.52 12.33 -2.47
C GLU A 48 -41.21 11.43 -3.52
N ASN A 49 -41.29 11.88 -4.79
CA ASN A 49 -42.01 11.15 -5.86
C ASN A 49 -41.11 10.45 -6.88
N LEU A 50 -39.80 10.43 -6.67
CA LEU A 50 -38.91 9.58 -7.45
C LEU A 50 -38.71 8.29 -6.65
N GLU A 51 -39.50 7.26 -6.96
CA GLU A 51 -39.14 5.90 -6.58
C GLU A 51 -37.70 5.68 -7.06
N SER A 52 -36.76 5.60 -6.12
CA SER A 52 -35.37 5.37 -6.42
C SER A 52 -35.31 4.08 -7.22
N PRO A 53 -34.79 4.10 -8.46
CA PRO A 53 -34.77 2.89 -9.25
C PRO A 53 -33.93 1.87 -8.48
N SER A 54 -34.44 0.65 -8.37
CA SER A 54 -33.79 -0.41 -7.60
C SER A 54 -32.31 -0.47 -7.98
N ALA A 55 -31.41 -0.46 -6.99
CA ALA A 55 -29.97 -0.38 -7.19
C ALA A 55 -29.39 -1.46 -8.14
N PHE A 56 -30.14 -2.55 -8.36
CA PHE A 56 -29.79 -3.70 -9.21
C PHE A 56 -30.65 -3.81 -10.48
N SER A 57 -31.13 -2.71 -11.06
CA SER A 57 -31.81 -2.74 -12.38
C SER A 57 -30.83 -3.00 -13.53
N ILE A 58 -31.30 -3.62 -14.62
CA ILE A 58 -30.52 -3.83 -15.84
C ILE A 58 -30.07 -2.48 -16.45
N GLU A 59 -30.88 -1.43 -16.26
CA GLU A 59 -30.56 -0.07 -16.71
C GLU A 59 -29.34 0.51 -15.98
N THR A 60 -29.18 0.21 -14.68
CA THR A 60 -28.00 0.69 -13.92
C THR A 60 -26.73 0.01 -14.39
N LEU A 61 -26.81 -1.27 -14.76
CA LEU A 61 -25.68 -2.03 -15.31
C LEU A 61 -25.27 -1.51 -16.69
N GLN A 62 -26.24 -1.20 -17.58
CA GLN A 62 -25.95 -0.59 -18.88
C GLN A 62 -25.24 0.77 -18.74
N LEU A 63 -25.72 1.63 -17.84
CA LEU A 63 -25.09 2.92 -17.55
C LEU A 63 -23.66 2.78 -17.02
N ILE A 64 -23.40 1.77 -16.16
CA ILE A 64 -22.05 1.48 -15.67
C ILE A 64 -21.14 1.05 -16.82
N ILE A 65 -21.60 0.18 -17.73
CA ILE A 65 -20.80 -0.26 -18.89
C ILE A 65 -20.46 0.93 -19.80
N GLU A 66 -21.45 1.78 -20.11
CA GLU A 66 -21.24 2.95 -20.97
C GLU A 66 -20.29 3.98 -20.32
N GLY A 67 -20.42 4.21 -19.01
CA GLY A 67 -19.52 5.09 -18.27
C GLY A 67 -18.08 4.57 -18.22
N LEU A 68 -17.90 3.26 -17.95
CA LEU A 68 -16.57 2.62 -17.99
C LEU A 68 -15.96 2.70 -19.39
N TRP A 69 -16.75 2.53 -20.46
CA TRP A 69 -16.26 2.62 -21.83
C TRP A 69 -15.70 4.02 -22.17
N LYS A 70 -16.40 5.08 -21.73
CA LYS A 70 -15.93 6.46 -21.90
C LYS A 70 -14.63 6.73 -21.13
N GLN A 71 -14.54 6.26 -19.88
CA GLN A 71 -13.31 6.38 -19.08
C GLN A 71 -12.11 5.66 -19.70
N ILE A 72 -12.32 4.50 -20.32
CA ILE A 72 -11.26 3.77 -21.05
C ILE A 72 -10.76 4.59 -22.25
N GLN A 73 -11.67 5.29 -22.94
CA GLN A 73 -11.34 6.09 -24.12
C GLN A 73 -10.55 7.36 -23.77
N ASP A 74 -10.85 8.00 -22.63
CA ASP A 74 -10.16 9.19 -22.13
C ASP A 74 -8.85 8.89 -21.38
N GLY A 75 -8.51 7.59 -21.24
CA GLY A 75 -7.33 7.10 -20.51
C GLY A 75 -7.60 6.86 -19.03
N LEU A 76 -7.07 5.75 -18.50
CA LEU A 76 -7.34 5.31 -17.12
C LEU A 76 -6.41 6.01 -16.11
N SER A 77 -6.99 6.57 -15.05
CA SER A 77 -6.23 6.96 -13.86
C SER A 77 -6.06 5.76 -12.91
N LEU A 78 -5.18 5.91 -11.92
CA LEU A 78 -5.00 4.89 -10.88
C LEU A 78 -6.29 4.62 -10.09
N ALA A 79 -7.06 5.66 -9.77
CA ALA A 79 -8.33 5.54 -9.07
C ALA A 79 -9.38 4.80 -9.89
N ASP A 80 -9.40 5.01 -11.21
CA ASP A 80 -10.32 4.31 -12.12
C ASP A 80 -9.98 2.82 -12.19
N ILE A 81 -8.68 2.47 -12.20
CA ILE A 81 -8.22 1.08 -12.16
C ILE A 81 -8.65 0.40 -10.85
N GLU A 82 -8.51 1.08 -9.70
CA GLU A 82 -8.97 0.54 -8.42
C GLU A 82 -10.48 0.25 -8.46
N SER A 83 -11.29 1.23 -8.88
CA SER A 83 -12.74 1.08 -8.99
C SER A 83 -13.13 -0.05 -9.94
N LEU A 84 -12.44 -0.20 -11.07
CA LEU A 84 -12.65 -1.29 -12.02
C LEU A 84 -12.29 -2.65 -11.41
N ILE A 85 -11.17 -2.76 -10.68
CA ILE A 85 -10.79 -4.00 -9.99
C ILE A 85 -11.83 -4.37 -8.94
N PHE A 86 -12.29 -3.42 -8.14
CA PHE A 86 -13.34 -3.65 -7.15
C PHE A 86 -14.65 -4.08 -7.80
N PHE A 87 -15.04 -3.47 -8.92
CA PHE A 87 -16.22 -3.87 -9.68
C PHE A 87 -16.12 -5.31 -10.19
N LEU A 88 -14.99 -5.67 -10.80
CA LEU A 88 -14.76 -7.04 -11.26
C LEU A 88 -14.79 -8.05 -10.10
N LEU A 89 -14.24 -7.70 -8.93
CA LEU A 89 -14.31 -8.54 -7.73
C LEU A 89 -15.74 -8.70 -7.23
N PHE A 90 -16.54 -7.62 -7.26
CA PHE A 90 -17.94 -7.63 -6.85
C PHE A 90 -18.81 -8.48 -7.79
N VAL A 91 -18.69 -8.29 -9.11
CA VAL A 91 -19.38 -9.11 -10.12
C VAL A 91 -18.99 -10.58 -9.96
N ARG A 92 -17.70 -10.86 -9.75
CA ARG A 92 -17.20 -12.22 -9.50
C ARG A 92 -17.81 -12.81 -8.23
N PHE A 93 -17.94 -12.04 -7.16
CA PHE A 93 -18.57 -12.49 -5.92
C PHE A 93 -20.03 -12.86 -6.12
N ILE A 94 -20.80 -12.04 -6.84
CA ILE A 94 -22.20 -12.33 -7.19
C ILE A 94 -22.31 -13.66 -7.95
N ILE A 95 -21.50 -13.86 -8.99
CA ILE A 95 -21.49 -15.10 -9.77
C ILE A 95 -21.16 -16.32 -8.87
N LEU A 96 -20.23 -16.17 -7.93
CA LEU A 96 -19.84 -17.24 -7.01
C LEU A 96 -20.91 -17.55 -5.96
N ILE A 97 -21.69 -16.57 -5.52
CA ILE A 97 -22.84 -16.80 -4.63
C ILE A 97 -23.87 -17.68 -5.31
N PHE A 98 -24.23 -17.39 -6.57
CA PHE A 98 -25.23 -18.17 -7.30
C PHE A 98 -24.75 -19.57 -7.69
N ARG A 99 -23.45 -19.73 -7.99
CA ARG A 99 -22.89 -21.02 -8.39
C ARG A 99 -22.62 -21.96 -7.22
N TYR A 100 -22.31 -21.42 -6.05
CA TYR A 100 -21.94 -22.20 -4.86
C TYR A 100 -22.88 -21.87 -3.69
N ASN A 101 -22.34 -21.87 -2.47
CA ASN A 101 -23.03 -21.43 -1.26
C ASN A 101 -22.31 -20.18 -0.75
N LEU A 102 -23.04 -19.29 -0.07
CA LEU A 102 -22.54 -18.03 0.49
C LEU A 102 -21.27 -18.21 1.31
N LYS A 103 -21.19 -19.25 2.16
CA LYS A 103 -19.98 -19.54 2.96
C LYS A 103 -18.76 -19.80 2.09
N THR A 104 -18.89 -20.69 1.11
CA THR A 104 -17.78 -21.04 0.20
C THR A 104 -17.39 -19.87 -0.69
N SER A 105 -18.38 -19.09 -1.16
CA SER A 105 -18.15 -17.89 -1.95
C SER A 105 -17.28 -16.90 -1.17
N ILE A 106 -17.62 -16.61 0.09
CA ILE A 106 -16.85 -15.71 0.96
C ILE A 106 -15.40 -16.18 1.09
N TYR A 107 -15.16 -17.46 1.40
CA TYR A 107 -13.80 -17.99 1.51
C TYR A 107 -12.98 -17.82 0.23
N ILE A 108 -13.57 -18.14 -0.92
CA ILE A 108 -12.89 -17.99 -2.22
C ILE A 108 -12.60 -16.51 -2.51
N THR A 109 -13.54 -15.61 -2.20
CA THR A 109 -13.33 -14.18 -2.44
C THR A 109 -12.31 -13.55 -1.50
N THR A 110 -12.25 -13.94 -0.23
CA THR A 110 -11.24 -13.42 0.69
C THR A 110 -9.83 -13.84 0.26
N ILE A 111 -9.66 -15.10 -0.12
CA ILE A 111 -8.38 -15.59 -0.67
C ILE A 111 -8.03 -14.85 -1.97
N GLY A 112 -9.02 -14.63 -2.84
CA GLY A 112 -8.87 -13.86 -4.08
C GLY A 112 -8.50 -12.40 -3.83
N LEU A 113 -9.07 -11.76 -2.81
CA LEU A 113 -8.78 -10.39 -2.41
C LEU A 113 -7.35 -10.28 -1.89
N CYS A 114 -6.91 -11.18 -1.00
CA CYS A 114 -5.53 -11.21 -0.54
C CYS A 114 -4.53 -11.36 -1.69
N ALA A 115 -4.81 -12.27 -2.64
CA ALA A 115 -3.98 -12.44 -3.82
C ALA A 115 -4.00 -11.18 -4.71
N GLY A 116 -5.19 -10.65 -4.99
CA GLY A 116 -5.38 -9.44 -5.81
C GLY A 116 -4.67 -8.23 -5.22
N TYR A 117 -4.68 -8.06 -3.90
CA TYR A 117 -3.96 -6.99 -3.21
C TYR A 117 -2.44 -7.08 -3.41
N LEU A 118 -1.85 -8.27 -3.29
CA LEU A 118 -0.42 -8.49 -3.52
C LEU A 118 -0.03 -8.13 -4.97
N TRP A 119 -0.84 -8.59 -5.93
CA TRP A 119 -0.63 -8.28 -7.34
C TRP A 119 -0.86 -6.81 -7.67
N TYR A 120 -1.86 -6.17 -7.06
CA TYR A 120 -2.14 -4.76 -7.24
C TYR A 120 -1.00 -3.90 -6.70
N ARG A 121 -0.48 -4.20 -5.50
CA ARG A 121 0.66 -3.49 -4.94
C ARG A 121 1.87 -3.58 -5.86
N HIS A 122 2.16 -4.76 -6.39
CA HIS A 122 3.25 -4.91 -7.34
C HIS A 122 2.99 -4.21 -8.68
N PHE A 123 1.76 -4.20 -9.15
CA PHE A 123 1.37 -3.44 -10.34
C PHE A 123 1.64 -1.94 -10.17
N ILE A 124 1.36 -1.38 -8.98
CA ILE A 124 1.75 0.00 -8.64
C ILE A 124 3.25 0.20 -8.70
N ASP A 125 4.03 -0.70 -8.10
CA ASP A 125 5.51 -0.61 -8.12
C ASP A 125 6.04 -0.58 -9.57
N VAL A 126 5.50 -1.43 -10.45
CA VAL A 126 5.84 -1.46 -11.88
C VAL A 126 5.45 -0.17 -12.58
N ILE A 127 4.25 0.37 -12.33
CA ILE A 127 3.83 1.66 -12.90
C ILE A 127 4.76 2.79 -12.47
N LEU A 128 5.12 2.85 -11.19
CA LEU A 128 6.02 3.87 -10.65
C LEU A 128 7.40 3.77 -11.28
N MET A 129 7.90 2.56 -11.50
CA MET A 129 9.18 2.31 -12.15
C MET A 129 9.19 2.76 -13.61
N TYR A 130 8.12 2.48 -14.36
CA TYR A 130 8.03 2.83 -15.79
C TYR A 130 7.31 4.16 -16.08
N ARG A 131 7.03 4.99 -15.07
CA ARG A 131 6.20 6.21 -15.20
C ARG A 131 6.64 7.14 -16.32
N GLN A 132 7.95 7.31 -16.50
CA GLN A 132 8.53 8.20 -17.52
C GLN A 132 8.27 7.71 -18.95
N MET A 133 8.12 6.39 -19.14
CA MET A 133 7.76 5.79 -20.42
C MET A 133 6.23 5.78 -20.62
N LEU A 134 5.46 5.56 -19.54
CA LEU A 134 3.99 5.56 -19.60
C LEU A 134 3.41 6.89 -20.08
N ILE A 135 4.02 8.02 -19.68
CA ILE A 135 3.58 9.37 -20.09
C ILE A 135 3.71 9.60 -21.60
N LYS A 136 4.64 8.92 -22.27
CA LYS A 136 4.87 9.06 -23.72
C LYS A 136 3.80 8.35 -24.55
N VAL A 137 3.00 7.47 -23.96
CA VAL A 137 1.95 6.71 -24.65
C VAL A 137 0.61 7.42 -24.42
N PRO A 138 -0.13 7.81 -25.48
CA PRO A 138 -1.32 8.66 -25.34
C PRO A 138 -2.41 8.06 -24.45
N TYR A 139 -2.62 6.74 -24.51
CA TYR A 139 -3.62 6.04 -23.68
C TYR A 139 -3.21 5.86 -22.21
N LEU A 140 -1.91 5.88 -21.90
CA LEU A 140 -1.37 5.65 -20.55
C LEU A 140 -0.87 6.93 -19.88
N GLN A 141 -1.02 8.07 -20.56
CA GLN A 141 -0.51 9.35 -20.07
C GLN A 141 -1.13 9.74 -18.73
N ARG A 142 -2.44 9.54 -18.57
CA ARG A 142 -3.16 9.82 -17.30
C ARG A 142 -2.72 8.87 -16.18
N LEU A 143 -2.43 7.62 -16.51
CA LEU A 143 -1.88 6.64 -15.57
C LEU A 143 -0.50 7.06 -15.09
N GLY A 144 0.40 7.44 -16.01
CA GLY A 144 1.73 7.93 -15.66
C GLY A 144 1.71 9.23 -14.87
N ALA A 145 0.82 10.16 -15.20
CA ALA A 145 0.64 11.41 -14.46
C ALA A 145 0.16 11.18 -13.02
N SER A 146 -0.86 10.32 -12.82
CA SER A 146 -1.35 9.96 -11.49
C SER A 146 -0.32 9.19 -10.66
N ALA A 147 0.58 8.42 -11.30
CA ALA A 147 1.68 7.77 -10.62
C ALA A 147 2.73 8.77 -10.08
N ILE A 148 3.05 9.82 -10.85
CA ILE A 148 3.93 10.90 -10.40
C ILE A 148 3.30 11.66 -9.24
N GLU A 149 2.00 11.95 -9.31
CA GLU A 149 1.28 12.62 -8.23
C GLU A 149 1.34 11.80 -6.94
N LEU A 150 1.09 10.48 -7.02
CA LEU A 150 1.19 9.56 -5.89
C LEU A 150 2.58 9.54 -5.24
N GLU A 151 3.65 9.48 -6.05
CA GLU A 151 5.03 9.52 -5.58
C GLU A 151 5.34 10.85 -4.89
N SER A 152 5.01 11.98 -5.54
CA SER A 152 5.25 13.31 -4.97
C SER A 152 4.48 13.54 -3.67
N GLY A 153 3.25 13.00 -3.55
CA GLY A 153 2.48 13.00 -2.32
C GLY A 153 3.13 12.14 -1.24
N SER A 154 3.66 10.96 -1.60
CA SER A 154 4.40 10.10 -0.67
C SER A 154 5.71 10.73 -0.20
N GLU A 155 6.47 11.38 -1.07
CA GLU A 155 7.69 12.11 -0.73
C GLU A 155 7.38 13.36 0.09
N ALA A 156 6.27 14.06 -0.18
CA ALA A 156 5.81 15.17 0.65
C ALA A 156 5.50 14.69 2.07
N LEU A 157 4.84 13.53 2.23
CA LEU A 157 4.60 12.90 3.53
C LEU A 157 5.90 12.47 4.21
N LEU A 158 6.81 11.82 3.48
CA LEU A 158 8.12 11.42 3.99
C LEU A 158 8.96 12.63 4.40
N THR A 159 8.92 13.73 3.67
CA THR A 159 9.66 14.96 4.01
C THR A 159 9.05 15.71 5.18
N THR A 160 7.72 15.69 5.35
CA THR A 160 7.08 16.17 6.59
C THR A 160 7.43 15.29 7.79
N ASP A 161 7.53 13.98 7.61
CA ASP A 161 7.90 13.02 8.67
C ASP A 161 9.41 13.09 9.01
N LEU A 162 10.27 13.34 8.01
CA LEU A 162 11.70 13.57 8.21
C LEU A 162 11.97 14.89 8.97
N LYS A 163 11.16 15.93 8.73
CA LYS A 163 11.22 17.19 9.49
C LYS A 163 10.77 17.03 10.95
N LEU A 164 10.00 15.99 11.27
CA LEU A 164 9.52 15.70 12.63
C LEU A 164 10.54 14.97 13.52
N GLY A 165 11.76 14.71 13.04
CA GLY A 165 12.84 14.26 13.91
C GLY A 165 12.57 12.88 14.52
N SER A 166 12.82 11.85 13.71
CA SER A 166 12.86 10.42 14.05
C SER A 166 11.53 9.68 14.05
N ASP A 167 11.46 8.63 13.22
CA ASP A 167 11.22 7.26 13.69
C ASP A 167 11.53 6.25 12.59
N VAL A 168 12.16 5.13 12.99
CA VAL A 168 12.37 4.01 12.09
C VAL A 168 11.04 3.32 11.85
N HIS A 169 10.67 3.14 10.58
CA HIS A 169 9.37 2.60 10.22
C HIS A 169 9.17 1.12 10.57
N TRP A 170 7.91 0.72 10.87
CA TRP A 170 7.51 -0.67 11.13
C TRP A 170 7.76 -1.66 9.99
N TYR A 171 7.90 -1.16 8.76
CA TYR A 171 8.15 -2.00 7.57
C TYR A 171 9.55 -2.62 7.57
N ASN A 172 10.49 -2.06 8.35
CA ASN A 172 11.81 -2.65 8.59
C ASN A 172 11.93 -3.05 10.07
N PRO A 173 11.34 -4.19 10.46
CA PRO A 173 11.30 -4.60 11.87
C PRO A 173 12.70 -4.76 12.45
N GLY A 174 13.69 -5.13 11.65
CA GLY A 174 15.09 -5.19 12.07
C GLY A 174 15.60 -3.83 12.51
N LYS A 175 15.58 -2.83 11.62
CA LYS A 175 16.05 -1.49 11.98
C LYS A 175 15.23 -0.88 13.11
N LEU A 176 13.94 -1.17 13.20
CA LEU A 176 13.08 -0.70 14.29
C LEU A 176 13.50 -1.30 15.64
N VAL A 177 13.77 -2.60 15.68
CA VAL A 177 14.28 -3.29 16.88
C VAL A 177 15.65 -2.75 17.27
N TYR A 178 16.56 -2.57 16.31
CA TYR A 178 17.87 -1.98 16.56
C TYR A 178 17.77 -0.56 17.09
N TYR A 179 16.95 0.28 16.45
CA TYR A 179 16.75 1.65 16.86
C TYR A 179 16.14 1.74 18.26
N ALA A 180 15.08 0.97 18.53
CA ALA A 180 14.48 0.88 19.85
C ALA A 180 15.50 0.41 20.91
N PHE A 181 16.34 -0.57 20.58
CA PHE A 181 17.41 -1.06 21.45
C PHE A 181 18.47 0.02 21.69
N THR A 182 18.92 0.73 20.65
CA THR A 182 19.91 1.81 20.78
C THR A 182 19.38 3.04 21.50
N LYS A 183 18.12 3.44 21.30
CA LYS A 183 17.47 4.52 22.06
C LYS A 183 17.28 4.14 23.53
N GLY A 184 17.07 2.85 23.82
CA GLY A 184 17.00 2.33 25.18
C GLY A 184 18.34 2.31 25.90
N ILE A 185 19.46 2.28 25.16
CA ILE A 185 20.82 2.19 25.72
C ILE A 185 21.51 3.56 25.72
N VAL A 186 21.36 4.34 24.66
CA VAL A 186 22.02 5.63 24.47
C VAL A 186 21.01 6.74 24.74
N HIS A 187 21.29 7.54 25.76
CA HIS A 187 20.53 8.73 26.05
C HIS A 187 21.39 9.95 25.75
N THR A 188 20.81 10.89 25.04
CA THR A 188 21.45 12.17 24.73
C THR A 188 20.79 13.21 25.61
N ASP A 189 21.59 13.88 26.43
CA ASP A 189 21.09 15.01 27.21
C ASP A 189 20.66 16.13 26.25
N SER A 190 19.41 16.61 26.39
CA SER A 190 18.87 17.64 25.50
C SER A 190 19.55 18.99 25.68
N GLU A 191 20.19 19.23 26.82
CA GLU A 191 20.81 20.53 27.15
C GLU A 191 22.32 20.56 26.87
N THR A 192 23.03 19.44 27.06
CA THR A 192 24.50 19.37 26.92
C THR A 192 24.96 18.65 25.64
N GLY A 193 24.07 17.91 24.96
CA GLY A 193 24.41 17.15 23.75
C GLY A 193 25.34 15.95 24.00
N VAL A 194 25.67 15.65 25.25
CA VAL A 194 26.55 14.54 25.62
C VAL A 194 25.75 13.24 25.63
N GLN A 195 26.30 12.21 25.00
CA GLN A 195 25.71 10.88 24.95
C GLN A 195 26.19 10.03 26.13
N TYR A 196 25.27 9.56 26.95
CA TYR A 196 25.53 8.63 28.05
C TYR A 196 24.84 7.28 27.79
N TYR A 197 25.52 6.21 28.20
CA TYR A 197 25.07 4.84 27.99
C TYR A 197 24.50 4.30 29.30
N ILE A 198 23.21 3.99 29.33
CA ILE A 198 22.53 3.39 30.48
C ILE A 198 22.23 1.94 30.11
N ASP A 199 23.21 1.06 30.30
CA ASP A 199 23.04 -0.37 30.13
C ASP A 199 23.63 -1.14 31.32
N PRO A 200 23.21 -2.41 31.55
CA PRO A 200 23.76 -3.21 32.64
C PRO A 200 25.29 -3.33 32.59
N ILE A 201 25.88 -3.27 31.39
CA ILE A 201 27.33 -3.34 31.20
C ILE A 201 27.99 -2.03 31.65
N SER A 202 27.44 -0.86 31.34
CA SER A 202 27.96 0.43 31.87
C SER A 202 27.84 0.50 33.39
N MET A 203 26.79 -0.08 33.99
CA MET A 203 26.68 -0.20 35.45
C MET A 203 27.74 -1.11 36.07
N ILE A 204 28.11 -2.20 35.39
CA ILE A 204 29.20 -3.07 35.86
C ILE A 204 30.55 -2.34 35.73
N ILE A 205 30.77 -1.62 34.63
CA ILE A 205 32.02 -0.88 34.38
C ILE A 205 32.17 0.29 35.37
N SER A 206 31.07 0.94 35.77
CA SER A 206 31.12 2.05 36.71
C SER A 206 31.58 1.61 38.11
N ASN A 207 31.36 0.34 38.48
CA ASN A 207 31.73 -0.27 39.75
C ASN A 207 33.14 -0.90 39.77
N LEU A 208 33.91 -0.79 38.69
CA LEU A 208 35.29 -1.29 38.62
C LEU A 208 36.31 -0.30 39.20
N ASN A 209 37.44 -0.83 39.70
CA ASN A 209 38.59 -0.01 40.09
C ASN A 209 39.12 0.82 38.92
N GLU A 210 39.60 2.04 39.21
CA GLU A 210 40.03 3.04 38.20
C GLU A 210 41.08 2.51 37.20
N THR A 211 42.02 1.67 37.64
CA THR A 211 43.04 1.04 36.79
C THR A 211 42.46 0.05 35.78
N SER A 212 41.42 -0.68 36.16
CA SER A 212 40.68 -1.61 35.28
C SER A 212 39.75 -0.84 34.36
N LYS A 213 39.11 0.21 34.87
CA LYS A 213 38.18 1.07 34.14
C LYS A 213 38.83 1.72 32.92
N MET A 214 40.04 2.28 33.06
CA MET A 214 40.79 2.88 31.95
C MET A 214 41.12 1.90 30.82
N LYS A 215 41.27 0.60 31.12
CA LYS A 215 41.52 -0.44 30.10
C LYS A 215 40.25 -0.89 29.39
N VAL A 216 39.13 -0.96 30.13
CA VAL A 216 37.86 -1.51 29.64
C VAL A 216 37.02 -0.47 28.88
N LEU A 217 37.04 0.81 29.29
CA LEU A 217 36.31 1.90 28.64
C LEU A 217 36.51 1.98 27.11
N PRO A 218 37.76 2.00 26.58
CA PRO A 218 37.96 2.12 25.14
C PRO A 218 37.48 0.88 24.37
N ILE A 219 37.55 -0.32 24.99
CA ILE A 219 37.04 -1.56 24.40
C ILE A 219 35.51 -1.52 24.35
N TYR A 220 34.87 -1.09 25.45
CA TYR A 220 33.43 -0.93 25.56
C TYR A 220 32.88 0.02 24.49
N TYR A 221 33.44 1.23 24.38
CA TYR A 221 33.00 2.19 23.36
C TYR A 221 33.27 1.72 21.93
N LYS A 222 34.37 1.00 21.68
CA LYS A 222 34.67 0.42 20.36
C LYS A 222 33.64 -0.63 19.95
N ILE A 223 33.16 -1.44 20.91
CA ILE A 223 32.12 -2.43 20.65
C ILE A 223 30.81 -1.75 20.27
N TYR A 224 30.35 -0.80 21.09
CA TYR A 224 29.05 -0.12 20.90
C TYR A 224 29.02 0.83 19.71
N ASN A 225 30.09 1.59 19.46
CA ASN A 225 30.07 2.63 18.42
C ASN A 225 30.51 2.12 17.05
N THR A 226 31.20 0.97 16.99
CA THR A 226 31.79 0.51 15.72
C THR A 226 31.42 -0.92 15.38
N ILE A 227 31.52 -1.86 16.32
CA ILE A 227 31.30 -3.28 16.01
C ILE A 227 29.81 -3.60 15.87
N ILE A 228 29.01 -3.21 16.86
CA ILE A 228 27.56 -3.48 16.87
C ILE A 228 26.85 -2.83 15.66
N PRO A 229 27.07 -1.53 15.33
CA PRO A 229 26.43 -0.91 14.19
C PRO A 229 26.82 -1.57 12.87
N ARG A 230 28.11 -1.85 12.65
CA ARG A 230 28.58 -2.53 11.44
C ARG A 230 28.01 -3.94 11.28
N LEU A 231 27.94 -4.71 12.37
CA LEU A 231 27.33 -6.04 12.33
C LEU A 231 25.84 -5.94 12.00
N PHE A 232 25.13 -5.00 12.62
CA PHE A 232 23.71 -4.81 12.37
C PHE A 232 23.42 -4.37 10.93
N GLU A 233 24.21 -3.43 10.40
CA GLU A 233 24.16 -3.02 9.00
C GLU A 233 24.40 -4.20 8.06
N THR A 234 25.46 -4.97 8.30
CA THR A 234 25.79 -6.16 7.47
C THR A 234 24.67 -7.19 7.50
N ILE A 235 24.10 -7.48 8.69
CA ILE A 235 22.98 -8.41 8.83
C ILE A 235 21.73 -7.86 8.15
N SER A 236 21.46 -6.56 8.28
CA SER A 236 20.30 -5.94 7.65
C SER A 236 20.42 -5.95 6.13
N GLU A 237 21.58 -5.65 5.57
CA GLU A 237 21.85 -5.71 4.13
C GLU A 237 21.73 -7.14 3.62
N PHE A 238 22.32 -8.10 4.33
CA PHE A 238 22.19 -9.52 4.01
C PHE A 238 20.73 -9.99 4.05
N TRP A 239 19.97 -9.59 5.07
CA TRP A 239 18.55 -9.92 5.18
C TRP A 239 17.72 -9.28 4.07
N ASN A 240 18.00 -8.02 3.71
CA ASN A 240 17.29 -7.36 2.62
C ASN A 240 17.49 -8.12 1.30
N GLN A 241 18.72 -8.55 1.01
CA GLN A 241 19.03 -9.34 -0.19
C GLN A 241 18.42 -10.75 -0.15
N LEU A 242 18.45 -11.42 1.00
CA LEU A 242 17.97 -12.80 1.13
C LEU A 242 16.45 -12.90 1.31
N SER A 243 15.80 -11.87 1.87
CA SER A 243 14.39 -11.91 2.29
C SER A 243 13.43 -12.26 1.16
N GLY A 244 13.69 -11.77 -0.07
CA GLY A 244 12.89 -12.12 -1.25
C GLY A 244 12.98 -13.60 -1.61
N ILE A 245 14.19 -14.17 -1.61
CA ILE A 245 14.44 -15.59 -1.90
C ILE A 245 13.90 -16.47 -0.76
N ALA A 246 14.10 -16.05 0.49
CA ALA A 246 13.62 -16.75 1.67
C ALA A 246 12.08 -16.78 1.72
N ALA A 247 11.42 -15.66 1.45
CA ALA A 247 9.97 -15.57 1.34
C ALA A 247 9.45 -16.48 0.22
N TYR A 248 10.11 -16.48 -0.94
CA TYR A 248 9.80 -17.42 -2.03
C TYR A 248 9.93 -18.88 -1.57
N ALA A 249 11.05 -19.27 -0.95
CA ALA A 249 11.27 -20.65 -0.51
C ALA A 249 10.23 -21.09 0.53
N ILE A 250 9.95 -20.25 1.52
CA ILE A 250 8.97 -20.53 2.57
C ILE A 250 7.56 -20.65 1.97
N ILE A 251 7.14 -19.72 1.11
CA ILE A 251 5.76 -19.68 0.60
C ILE A 251 5.55 -20.72 -0.50
N THR A 252 6.52 -20.90 -1.41
CA THR A 252 6.36 -21.76 -2.58
C THR A 252 6.79 -23.22 -2.37
N ARG A 253 7.74 -23.50 -1.45
CA ARG A 253 8.19 -24.87 -1.13
C ARG A 253 7.53 -25.40 0.12
N ILE A 254 7.69 -24.72 1.25
CA ILE A 254 7.19 -25.20 2.55
C ILE A 254 5.67 -25.00 2.66
N GLY A 255 5.17 -23.85 2.20
CA GLY A 255 3.75 -23.47 2.23
C GLY A 255 2.87 -24.06 1.12
N LYS A 256 3.38 -24.99 0.29
CA LYS A 256 2.69 -25.47 -0.93
C LYS A 256 1.26 -26.01 -0.67
N ARG A 257 1.02 -26.57 0.52
CA ARG A 257 -0.28 -27.15 0.93
C ARG A 257 -1.35 -26.10 1.21
N TYR A 258 -0.96 -24.91 1.69
CA TYR A 258 -1.88 -23.88 2.17
C TYR A 258 -1.88 -22.62 1.31
N CYS A 259 -0.84 -22.42 0.49
CA CYS A 259 -0.69 -21.26 -0.36
C CYS A 259 -1.42 -21.45 -1.71
N PRO A 260 -2.43 -20.61 -2.02
CA PRO A 260 -3.11 -20.57 -3.30
C PRO A 260 -2.14 -20.32 -4.46
N TYR A 261 -2.51 -20.83 -5.64
CA TYR A 261 -1.66 -20.75 -6.84
C TYR A 261 -1.26 -19.31 -7.22
N LEU A 262 -2.20 -18.36 -7.15
CA LEU A 262 -1.95 -16.96 -7.50
C LEU A 262 -0.93 -16.28 -6.58
N ILE A 263 -0.93 -16.61 -5.29
CA ILE A 263 0.03 -16.08 -4.32
C ILE A 263 1.41 -16.68 -4.58
N ARG A 264 1.48 -17.98 -4.89
CA ARG A 264 2.74 -18.64 -5.27
C ARG A 264 3.34 -18.02 -6.53
N TRP A 265 2.50 -17.70 -7.51
CA TRP A 265 2.93 -17.05 -8.74
C TRP A 265 3.45 -15.65 -8.51
N HIS A 266 2.85 -14.88 -7.61
CA HIS A 266 3.34 -13.54 -7.26
C HIS A 266 4.82 -13.58 -6.83
N TRP A 267 5.19 -14.46 -5.90
CA TRP A 267 6.59 -14.58 -5.46
C TRP A 267 7.52 -15.11 -6.56
N THR A 268 7.03 -15.98 -7.44
CA THR A 268 7.81 -16.47 -8.58
C THR A 268 8.05 -15.33 -9.58
N PHE A 269 7.02 -14.52 -9.84
CA PHE A 269 7.09 -13.36 -10.70
C PHE A 269 8.08 -12.32 -10.16
N LEU A 270 8.05 -12.04 -8.86
CA LEU A 270 9.02 -11.14 -8.21
C LEU A 270 10.47 -11.58 -8.41
N LEU A 271 10.76 -12.88 -8.34
CA LEU A 271 12.11 -13.38 -8.63
C LEU A 271 12.49 -13.23 -10.11
N ILE A 272 11.55 -13.54 -11.02
CA ILE A 272 11.80 -13.41 -12.46
C ILE A 272 12.03 -11.94 -12.83
N ILE A 273 11.17 -11.03 -12.39
CA ILE A 273 11.30 -9.61 -12.71
C ILE A 273 12.57 -9.03 -12.08
N GLY A 274 12.91 -9.39 -10.85
CA GLY A 274 14.17 -8.94 -10.22
C GLY A 274 15.41 -9.37 -11.01
N PHE A 275 15.38 -10.55 -11.64
CA PHE A 275 16.45 -11.00 -12.54
C PHE A 275 16.42 -10.28 -13.89
N VAL A 276 15.25 -10.12 -14.50
CA VAL A 276 15.08 -9.42 -15.79
C VAL A 276 15.45 -7.94 -15.67
N GLU A 277 15.09 -7.30 -14.57
CA GLU A 277 15.39 -5.89 -14.30
C GLU A 277 16.89 -5.64 -14.23
N GLN A 278 17.66 -6.52 -13.56
CA GLN A 278 19.12 -6.42 -13.54
C GLN A 278 19.73 -6.47 -14.95
N ILE A 279 19.16 -7.31 -15.83
CA ILE A 279 19.56 -7.38 -17.24
C ILE A 279 19.20 -6.10 -17.98
N LEU A 280 18.00 -5.55 -17.79
CA LEU A 280 17.56 -4.31 -18.44
C LEU A 280 18.38 -3.10 -18.00
N ILE A 281 18.69 -2.99 -16.70
CA ILE A 281 19.55 -1.92 -16.17
C ILE A 281 20.95 -2.02 -16.76
N TYR A 282 21.51 -3.23 -16.86
CA TYR A 282 22.79 -3.45 -17.52
C TYR A 282 22.80 -2.91 -18.96
N PHE A 283 21.75 -3.20 -19.74
CA PHE A 283 21.63 -2.72 -21.12
C PHE A 283 21.28 -1.23 -21.26
N TYR A 284 20.78 -0.57 -20.22
CA TYR A 284 20.44 0.85 -20.26
C TYR A 284 21.62 1.75 -19.88
N ILE A 285 22.57 1.22 -19.10
CA ILE A 285 23.76 1.95 -18.65
C ILE A 285 24.90 1.89 -19.70
N GLU A 286 24.86 0.93 -20.62
CA GLU A 286 25.79 0.77 -21.75
C GLU A 286 25.23 1.39 -23.04
#